data_AF-X0UW00-F1
#
_entry.id   AF-X0UW00-F1
#
_cell.length_a   1.000
_cell.length_b   1.000
_cell.length_c   1.000
_cell.angle_alpha   90.00
_cell.angle_beta   90.00
_cell.angle_gamma   90.00
#
_symmetry.space_group_name_H-M   'P 1'
#
loop_
_entity.id
_entity.type
_entity.pdbx_description
1 polymer ?
#
loop_
_entity_poly.entity_id
_entity_poly.type
_entity_poly.pdbx_seq_one_letter_code
_entity_poly.pdbx_strand_id
1 'polypeptide(L)'
;MSGLSVTAGGVYLGVPIFTLDLSTTLTQVPVAVNGAFDALEATFIDLGVPPAELGEIRAQFDDALTGIEDFTSEFPAWIPVPLIGGGIEFGLPLLVIDGIRISGGLLSENLVRSISSMAGFEIPQPLADFDLDIGEYEGNVTANLEFSAWALSTEVVKHLDLLILALNLGAGLNLIGGEITPQITYDLPPEMEAGVAAALNALHLDELAWSAFALHAMIGFEVGPPFLRLYGDVRWTVPLSQAE
;
A
#
# COMPACT_ATOMS: atom_id res chain seq x y z
N MET A 1 31.14 -36.65 20.97
CA MET A 1 30.73 -36.80 19.56
C MET A 1 29.44 -37.59 19.52
N SER A 2 28.34 -36.92 19.19
CA SER A 2 27.00 -37.42 18.81
C SER A 2 26.07 -36.20 18.92
N GLY A 3 25.50 -35.58 17.89
CA GLY A 3 25.12 -36.08 16.57
C GLY A 3 23.60 -36.12 16.49
N LEU A 4 22.98 -34.97 16.23
CA LEU A 4 21.61 -34.79 15.75
C LEU A 4 21.56 -33.43 15.04
N SER A 5 22.05 -33.36 13.80
CA SER A 5 21.67 -32.27 12.90
C SER A 5 20.37 -32.70 12.22
N VAL A 6 19.24 -32.21 12.74
CA VAL A 6 18.00 -32.20 11.97
C VAL A 6 18.03 -30.88 11.20
N THR A 7 18.50 -30.91 9.95
CA THR A 7 18.30 -29.80 9.04
C THR A 7 16.88 -29.90 8.51
N ALA A 8 15.93 -29.26 9.20
CA ALA A 8 14.61 -29.00 8.64
C ALA A 8 14.76 -27.82 7.67
N GLY A 9 14.84 -28.14 6.38
CA GLY A 9 14.54 -27.18 5.32
C GLY A 9 13.10 -27.37 4.88
N GLY A 10 12.46 -26.31 4.42
CA GLY A 10 11.03 -26.35 4.12
C GLY A 10 10.60 -25.29 3.13
N VAL A 11 9.40 -25.49 2.58
CA VAL A 11 8.68 -24.49 1.79
C VAL A 11 7.38 -24.21 2.52
N TYR A 12 7.02 -22.94 2.62
CA TYR A 12 5.74 -22.55 3.19
C TYR A 12 5.03 -21.55 2.28
N LEU A 13 3.70 -21.57 2.38
CA LEU A 13 2.80 -20.57 1.81
C LEU A 13 2.13 -19.85 2.97
N GLY A 14 1.89 -18.55 2.82
CA GLY A 14 1.33 -17.76 3.89
C GLY A 14 0.83 -16.40 3.44
N VAL A 15 0.25 -15.70 4.41
CA VAL A 15 -0.25 -14.34 4.26
C VAL A 15 0.58 -13.43 5.16
N PRO A 16 1.78 -12.98 4.74
CA PRO A 16 2.52 -12.03 5.53
C PRO A 16 1.75 -10.70 5.59
N ILE A 17 1.71 -10.11 6.77
CA ILE A 17 1.04 -8.81 6.99
C ILE A 17 2.12 -7.82 7.42
N PHE A 18 2.21 -6.71 6.70
CA PHE A 18 3.01 -5.56 7.14
C PHE A 18 2.08 -4.38 7.44
N THR A 19 2.53 -3.46 8.27
CA THR A 19 1.75 -2.25 8.59
C THR A 19 2.35 -1.06 7.87
N LEU A 20 1.52 -0.35 7.12
CA LEU A 20 1.86 0.90 6.46
C LEU A 20 1.48 2.05 7.39
N ASP A 21 2.44 2.94 7.65
CA ASP A 21 2.20 4.21 8.36
C ASP A 21 1.92 5.31 7.33
N LEU A 22 0.70 5.83 7.34
CA LEU A 22 0.20 6.87 6.46
C LEU A 22 0.13 8.24 7.13
N SER A 23 0.56 8.37 8.39
CA SER A 23 0.41 9.61 9.16
C SER A 23 0.92 10.84 8.42
N THR A 24 2.13 10.76 7.84
CA THR A 24 2.72 11.87 7.09
C THR A 24 1.96 12.11 5.79
N THR A 25 1.65 11.06 5.03
CA THR A 25 0.90 11.15 3.77
C THR A 25 -0.46 11.81 3.97
N LEU A 26 -1.23 11.39 4.99
CA LEU A 26 -2.56 11.93 5.28
C LEU A 26 -2.53 13.43 5.58
N THR A 27 -1.46 13.95 6.21
CA THR A 27 -1.31 15.40 6.44
C THR A 27 -1.06 16.21 5.17
N GLN A 28 -0.57 15.58 4.09
CA GLN A 28 -0.30 16.25 2.81
C GLN A 28 -1.51 16.24 1.88
N VAL A 29 -2.50 15.36 2.10
CA VAL A 29 -3.67 15.24 1.23
C VAL A 29 -4.44 16.56 1.09
N PRO A 30 -4.81 17.28 2.18
CA PRO A 30 -5.51 18.56 2.05
C PRO A 30 -4.68 19.62 1.31
N VAL A 31 -3.35 19.61 1.51
CA VAL A 31 -2.43 20.56 0.86
C VAL A 31 -2.39 20.33 -0.65
N ALA A 32 -2.26 19.07 -1.07
CA ALA A 32 -2.25 18.71 -2.49
C ALA A 32 -3.60 19.03 -3.16
N VAL A 33 -4.72 18.73 -2.50
CA VAL A 33 -6.06 19.03 -3.00
C VAL A 33 -6.27 20.54 -3.15
N ASN A 34 -5.86 21.34 -2.16
CA ASN A 34 -5.96 22.79 -2.27
C ASN A 34 -5.08 23.33 -3.42
N GLY A 35 -3.86 22.82 -3.58
CA GLY A 35 -2.97 23.19 -4.70
C GLY A 35 -3.56 22.84 -6.08
N ALA A 36 -4.21 21.68 -6.20
CA ALA A 36 -4.92 21.29 -7.41
C ALA A 36 -6.10 22.22 -7.72
N PHE A 37 -6.84 22.63 -6.68
CA PHE A 37 -7.93 23.58 -6.84
C PHE A 37 -7.43 24.97 -7.28
N ASP A 38 -6.35 25.48 -6.68
CA ASP A 38 -5.78 26.78 -7.06
C ASP A 38 -5.37 26.80 -8.55
N ALA A 39 -4.92 25.65 -9.10
CA ALA A 39 -4.63 25.49 -10.53
C ALA A 39 -5.90 25.49 -11.41
N LEU A 40 -6.99 24.87 -10.95
CA LEU A 40 -8.28 24.91 -11.64
C LEU A 40 -8.91 26.31 -11.60
N GLU A 41 -8.83 27.01 -10.47
CA GLU A 41 -9.37 28.36 -10.30
C GLU A 41 -8.76 29.35 -11.30
N ALA A 42 -7.44 29.28 -11.50
CA ALA A 42 -6.75 30.08 -12.51
C ALA A 42 -7.31 29.84 -13.93
N THR A 43 -7.65 28.59 -14.24
CA THR A 43 -8.23 28.21 -15.54
C THR A 43 -9.64 28.77 -15.70
N PHE A 44 -10.47 28.67 -14.66
CA PHE A 44 -11.82 29.24 -14.70
C PHE A 44 -11.83 30.76 -14.85
N ILE A 45 -10.86 31.45 -14.23
CA ILE A 45 -10.67 32.89 -14.44
C ILE A 45 -10.34 33.20 -15.90
N ASP A 46 -9.43 32.43 -16.50
CA ASP A 46 -9.02 32.61 -17.90
C ASP A 46 -10.15 32.32 -18.90
N LEU A 47 -11.04 31.38 -18.57
CA LEU A 47 -12.26 31.07 -19.32
C LEU A 47 -13.37 32.13 -19.14
N GLY A 48 -13.16 33.11 -18.26
CA GLY A 48 -14.10 34.20 -18.02
C GLY A 48 -15.30 33.81 -17.16
N VAL A 49 -15.17 32.77 -16.33
CA VAL A 49 -16.22 32.40 -15.36
C VAL A 49 -16.49 33.61 -14.44
N PRO A 50 -17.76 34.03 -14.27
CA PRO A 50 -18.10 35.19 -13.47
C PRO A 50 -17.60 35.07 -12.01
N PRO A 51 -17.15 36.18 -11.37
CA PRO A 51 -16.66 36.14 -9.99
C PRO A 51 -17.67 35.61 -8.96
N ALA A 52 -18.97 35.77 -9.21
CA ALA A 52 -20.02 35.24 -8.35
C ALA A 52 -20.07 33.70 -8.40
N GLU A 53 -19.96 33.13 -9.59
CA GLU A 53 -19.96 31.69 -9.83
C GLU A 53 -18.65 31.04 -9.33
N LEU A 54 -17.51 31.69 -9.57
CA LEU A 54 -16.23 31.31 -8.95
C LEU A 54 -16.30 31.29 -7.42
N GLY A 55 -16.97 32.26 -6.81
CA GLY A 55 -17.18 32.29 -5.37
C GLY A 55 -18.03 31.13 -4.85
N GLU A 56 -19.06 30.71 -5.60
CA GLU A 56 -19.87 29.54 -5.27
C GLU A 56 -19.08 28.24 -5.41
N ILE A 57 -18.30 28.11 -6.49
CA ILE A 57 -17.39 26.98 -6.71
C ILE A 57 -16.38 26.91 -5.55
N ARG A 58 -15.71 28.02 -5.21
CA ARG A 58 -14.75 28.09 -4.10
C ARG A 58 -15.38 27.64 -2.78
N ALA A 59 -16.59 28.10 -2.47
CA ALA A 59 -17.29 27.70 -1.25
C ALA A 59 -17.57 26.18 -1.21
N GLN A 60 -18.00 25.59 -2.33
CA GLN A 60 -18.20 24.14 -2.42
C GLN A 60 -16.89 23.36 -2.26
N PHE A 61 -15.79 23.88 -2.79
CA PHE A 61 -14.47 23.28 -2.62
C PHE A 61 -13.95 23.40 -1.19
N ASP A 62 -14.13 24.54 -0.53
CA ASP A 62 -13.75 24.72 0.87
C ASP A 62 -14.55 23.75 1.79
N ASP A 63 -15.83 23.53 1.50
CA ASP A 63 -16.67 22.53 2.17
C ASP A 63 -16.16 21.10 1.91
N ALA A 64 -15.81 20.77 0.67
CA ALA A 64 -15.25 19.47 0.31
C ALA A 64 -13.88 19.22 0.95
N LEU A 65 -13.02 20.24 1.00
CA LEU A 65 -11.72 20.21 1.65
C LEU A 65 -11.86 19.99 3.15
N THR A 66 -12.82 20.66 3.80
CA THR A 66 -13.15 20.41 5.21
C THR A 66 -13.56 18.95 5.43
N GLY A 67 -14.36 18.38 4.52
CA GLY A 67 -14.72 16.96 4.58
C GLY A 67 -13.51 16.03 4.42
N ILE A 68 -12.52 16.38 3.60
CA ILE A 68 -11.27 15.63 3.45
C ILE A 68 -10.40 15.75 4.71
N GLU A 69 -10.31 16.93 5.30
CA GLU A 69 -9.60 17.15 6.57
C GLU A 69 -10.22 16.33 7.69
N ASP A 70 -11.55 16.33 7.82
CA ASP A 70 -12.27 15.51 8.79
C ASP A 70 -11.99 14.02 8.55
N PHE A 71 -12.14 13.55 7.32
CA PHE A 71 -11.86 12.15 6.95
C PHE A 71 -10.41 11.75 7.28
N THR A 72 -9.43 12.54 6.86
CA THR A 72 -8.01 12.23 7.09
C THR A 72 -7.64 12.27 8.57
N SER A 73 -8.33 13.07 9.39
CA SER A 73 -8.15 13.12 10.84
C SER A 73 -8.71 11.88 11.57
N GLU A 74 -9.78 11.29 11.04
CA GLU A 74 -10.42 10.09 11.60
C GLU A 74 -9.83 8.79 11.05
N PHE A 75 -9.21 8.86 9.86
CA PHE A 75 -8.70 7.69 9.18
C PHE A 75 -7.52 7.06 9.95
N PRO A 76 -7.48 5.73 10.13
CA PRO A 76 -6.40 5.08 10.87
C PRO A 76 -5.07 5.31 10.16
N ALA A 77 -4.12 5.92 10.86
CA ALA A 77 -2.77 6.16 10.35
C ALA A 77 -1.99 4.85 10.05
N TRP A 78 -2.45 3.70 10.57
CA TRP A 78 -1.75 2.43 10.44
C TRP A 78 -2.66 1.42 9.75
N ILE A 79 -2.35 1.07 8.49
CA ILE A 79 -3.11 0.07 7.72
C ILE A 79 -2.33 -1.24 7.66
N PRO A 80 -2.93 -2.38 8.06
CA PRO A 80 -2.35 -3.68 7.77
C PRO A 80 -2.56 -4.05 6.30
N VAL A 81 -1.47 -4.36 5.59
CA VAL A 81 -1.48 -4.80 4.20
C VAL A 81 -1.17 -6.29 4.14
N PRO A 82 -2.17 -7.14 3.88
CA PRO A 82 -1.94 -8.58 3.70
C PRO A 82 -1.34 -8.84 2.32
N LEU A 83 -0.24 -9.59 2.29
CA LEU A 83 0.37 -10.07 1.06
C LEU A 83 0.02 -11.54 0.84
N ILE A 84 0.07 -12.01 -0.40
CA ILE A 84 0.05 -13.43 -0.70
C ILE A 84 1.46 -13.86 -1.04
N GLY A 85 1.97 -14.86 -0.33
CA GLY A 85 3.36 -15.20 -0.45
C GLY A 85 3.74 -16.54 0.15
N GLY A 86 5.03 -16.66 0.41
CA GLY A 86 5.64 -17.85 0.93
C GLY A 86 7.13 -17.67 1.11
N GLY A 87 7.79 -18.76 1.44
CA GLY A 87 9.23 -18.74 1.61
C GLY A 87 9.83 -20.12 1.61
N ILE A 88 11.14 -20.10 1.61
CA ILE A 88 11.99 -21.27 1.67
C ILE A 88 12.93 -21.12 2.85
N GLU A 89 13.15 -22.22 3.54
CA GLU A 89 14.10 -22.28 4.64
C GLU A 89 15.17 -23.35 4.36
N PHE A 90 16.42 -22.97 4.59
CA PHE A 90 17.58 -23.82 4.47
C PHE A 90 18.14 -24.08 5.85
N GLY A 91 18.07 -25.33 6.30
CA GLY A 91 18.71 -25.75 7.55
C GLY A 91 20.24 -25.65 7.47
N LEU A 92 20.86 -25.15 8.53
CA LEU A 92 22.31 -25.03 8.68
C LEU A 92 22.81 -25.94 9.81
N PRO A 93 24.01 -26.53 9.67
CA PRO A 93 24.60 -27.36 10.72
C PRO A 93 25.32 -26.51 11.78
N LEU A 94 24.73 -25.40 12.23
CA LEU A 94 25.33 -24.50 13.22
C LEU A 94 24.60 -24.63 14.57
N LEU A 95 25.32 -24.41 15.66
CA LEU A 95 24.77 -24.60 17.01
C LEU A 95 23.85 -23.45 17.44
N VAL A 96 24.15 -22.24 16.97
CA VAL A 96 23.47 -20.99 17.36
C VAL A 96 22.41 -20.56 16.34
N ILE A 97 22.52 -20.98 15.09
CA ILE A 97 21.61 -20.64 13.99
C ILE A 97 21.22 -21.94 13.32
N ASP A 98 19.93 -22.26 13.31
CA ASP A 98 19.46 -23.53 12.76
C ASP A 98 19.12 -23.42 11.28
N GLY A 99 18.89 -22.21 10.75
CA GLY A 99 18.62 -22.02 9.34
C GLY A 99 18.70 -20.58 8.83
N ILE A 100 18.65 -20.45 7.51
CA ILE A 100 18.41 -19.20 6.79
C ILE A 100 17.06 -19.33 6.09
N ARG A 101 16.20 -18.33 6.28
CA ARG A 101 14.91 -18.25 5.62
C ARG A 101 14.89 -17.07 4.65
N ILE A 102 14.39 -17.33 3.45
CA ILE A 102 14.10 -16.32 2.44
C ILE A 102 12.62 -16.37 2.17
N SER A 103 11.94 -15.24 2.26
CA SER A 103 10.50 -15.18 2.07
C SER A 103 10.08 -13.94 1.33
N GLY A 104 8.94 -14.01 0.66
CA GLY A 104 8.36 -12.83 0.05
C GLY A 104 6.87 -12.98 -0.13
N GLY A 105 6.24 -11.85 -0.44
CA GLY A 105 4.83 -11.78 -0.76
C GLY A 105 4.56 -10.63 -1.70
N LEU A 106 3.43 -10.72 -2.38
CA LEU A 106 2.95 -9.69 -3.27
C LEU A 106 1.44 -9.53 -3.13
N LEU A 107 0.97 -8.33 -3.39
CA LEU A 107 -0.43 -7.98 -3.52
C LEU A 107 -0.53 -7.04 -4.72
N SER A 108 -1.53 -7.26 -5.57
CA SER A 108 -1.82 -6.38 -6.70
C SER A 108 -3.31 -6.13 -6.80
N GLU A 109 -3.68 -5.08 -7.51
CA GLU A 109 -5.07 -4.73 -7.82
C GLU A 109 -5.86 -5.92 -8.36
N ASN A 110 -5.32 -6.61 -9.36
CA ASN A 110 -5.94 -7.79 -9.94
C ASN A 110 -6.18 -8.91 -8.90
N LEU A 111 -5.27 -9.10 -7.94
CA LEU A 111 -5.45 -10.10 -6.88
C LEU A 111 -6.57 -9.69 -5.93
N VAL A 112 -6.60 -8.43 -5.48
CA VAL A 112 -7.67 -7.95 -4.60
C VAL A 112 -9.03 -8.04 -5.27
N ARG A 113 -9.13 -7.62 -6.54
CA ARG A 113 -10.39 -7.75 -7.29
C ARG A 113 -10.81 -9.19 -7.49
N SER A 114 -9.87 -10.09 -7.79
CA SER A 114 -10.16 -11.52 -7.93
C SER A 114 -10.69 -12.11 -6.61
N ILE A 115 -10.04 -11.81 -5.49
CA ILE A 115 -10.46 -12.27 -4.16
C ILE A 115 -11.83 -11.68 -3.79
N SER A 116 -12.03 -10.39 -4.05
CA SER A 116 -13.30 -9.69 -3.82
C SER A 116 -14.42 -10.35 -4.63
N SER A 117 -14.20 -10.61 -5.92
CA SER A 117 -15.16 -11.27 -6.79
C SER A 117 -15.50 -12.68 -6.30
N MET A 118 -14.50 -13.45 -5.87
CA MET A 118 -14.71 -14.77 -5.25
C MET A 118 -15.52 -14.69 -3.94
N ALA A 119 -15.40 -13.58 -3.20
CA ALA A 119 -16.18 -13.32 -1.99
C ALA A 119 -17.58 -12.76 -2.28
N GLY A 120 -17.95 -12.56 -3.55
CA GLY A 120 -19.24 -12.03 -3.98
C GLY A 120 -19.34 -10.50 -4.00
N PHE A 121 -18.21 -9.80 -3.95
CA PHE A 121 -18.14 -8.35 -4.01
C PHE A 121 -17.45 -7.91 -5.30
N GLU A 122 -18.13 -7.11 -6.12
CA GLU A 122 -17.53 -6.52 -7.32
C GLU A 122 -17.00 -5.12 -6.99
N ILE A 123 -15.69 -4.93 -7.18
CA ILE A 123 -15.09 -3.60 -7.12
C ILE A 123 -15.25 -2.99 -8.52
N PRO A 124 -15.91 -1.83 -8.66
CA PRO A 124 -16.20 -1.24 -9.96
C PRO A 124 -14.93 -0.85 -10.72
N GLN A 125 -15.03 -0.86 -12.06
CA GLN A 125 -14.05 -0.29 -12.98
C GLN A 125 -14.81 0.54 -14.02
N PRO A 126 -14.63 1.87 -14.08
CA PRO A 126 -13.71 2.67 -13.26
C PRO A 126 -14.12 2.74 -11.77
N LEU A 127 -13.20 3.19 -10.90
CA LEU A 127 -13.53 3.41 -9.49
C LEU A 127 -14.39 4.65 -9.29
N ALA A 128 -14.24 5.64 -10.18
CA ALA A 128 -15.05 6.83 -10.22
C ALA A 128 -15.32 7.24 -11.66
N ASP A 129 -16.52 7.75 -11.92
CA ASP A 129 -17.00 8.20 -13.22
C ASP A 129 -17.86 9.44 -12.96
N PHE A 130 -17.38 10.59 -13.42
CA PHE A 130 -17.98 11.89 -13.15
C PHE A 130 -18.20 12.66 -14.44
N ASP A 131 -19.41 13.15 -14.62
CA ASP A 131 -19.71 14.14 -15.65
C ASP A 131 -19.48 15.55 -15.08
N LEU A 132 -18.73 16.35 -15.82
CA LEU A 132 -18.47 17.76 -15.54
C LEU A 132 -19.36 18.62 -16.44
N ASP A 133 -20.13 19.50 -15.83
CA ASP A 133 -20.94 20.51 -16.50
C ASP A 133 -20.59 21.88 -15.91
N ILE A 134 -19.90 22.71 -16.70
CA ILE A 134 -19.43 24.04 -16.31
C ILE A 134 -19.81 25.04 -17.40
N GLY A 135 -20.96 25.69 -17.23
CA GLY A 135 -21.46 26.71 -18.15
C GLY A 135 -21.85 26.13 -19.51
N GLU A 136 -21.02 26.36 -20.53
CA GLU A 136 -21.21 25.80 -21.89
C GLU A 136 -20.31 24.58 -22.15
N TYR A 137 -19.54 24.15 -21.16
CA TYR A 137 -18.57 23.09 -21.27
C TYR A 137 -19.07 21.82 -20.58
N GLU A 138 -19.24 20.76 -21.36
CA GLU A 138 -19.49 19.40 -20.86
C GLU A 138 -18.23 18.56 -21.02
N GLY A 139 -18.01 17.64 -20.09
CA GLY A 139 -16.95 16.65 -20.20
C GLY A 139 -17.15 15.50 -19.23
N ASN A 140 -16.29 14.50 -19.35
CA ASN A 140 -16.33 13.33 -18.48
C ASN A 140 -14.93 13.04 -17.93
N VAL A 141 -14.85 12.67 -16.66
CA VAL A 141 -13.63 12.28 -15.98
C VAL A 141 -13.85 10.92 -15.35
N THR A 142 -13.04 9.95 -15.76
CA THR A 142 -12.98 8.63 -15.13
C THR A 142 -11.67 8.47 -14.39
N ALA A 143 -11.75 7.87 -13.20
CA ALA A 143 -10.60 7.55 -12.38
C ALA A 143 -10.59 6.07 -12.03
N ASN A 144 -9.45 5.43 -12.26
CA ASN A 144 -9.15 4.10 -11.79
C ASN A 144 -7.82 4.11 -11.03
N LEU A 145 -7.50 3.01 -10.37
CA LEU A 145 -6.30 2.89 -9.55
C LEU A 145 -5.67 1.54 -9.78
N GLU A 146 -4.42 1.55 -10.23
CA GLU A 146 -3.56 0.39 -10.18
C GLU A 146 -2.77 0.44 -8.86
N PHE A 147 -2.64 -0.69 -8.19
CA PHE A 147 -1.76 -0.77 -7.03
C PHE A 147 -0.97 -2.06 -7.04
N SER A 148 0.24 -1.98 -6.50
CA SER A 148 1.08 -3.13 -6.21
C SER A 148 1.80 -2.93 -4.87
N ALA A 149 1.94 -4.01 -4.11
CA ALA A 149 2.73 -4.04 -2.89
C ALA A 149 3.49 -5.36 -2.83
N TRP A 150 4.71 -5.32 -2.30
CA TRP A 150 5.57 -6.48 -2.20
C TRP A 150 6.45 -6.40 -0.97
N ALA A 151 6.89 -7.58 -0.51
CA ALA A 151 7.89 -7.70 0.54
C ALA A 151 8.85 -8.83 0.19
N LEU A 152 10.12 -8.62 0.50
CA LEU A 152 11.18 -9.60 0.48
C LEU A 152 11.88 -9.57 1.84
N SER A 153 12.13 -10.74 2.41
CA SER A 153 12.77 -10.89 3.70
C SER A 153 13.84 -11.96 3.64
N THR A 154 14.96 -11.70 4.30
CA THR A 154 16.01 -12.68 4.54
C THR A 154 16.34 -12.68 6.02
N GLU A 155 16.24 -13.84 6.67
CA GLU A 155 16.42 -13.97 8.11
C GLU A 155 17.23 -15.20 8.51
N VAL A 156 17.95 -15.09 9.62
CA VAL A 156 18.54 -16.23 10.33
C VAL A 156 17.57 -16.70 11.40
N VAL A 157 17.36 -18.01 11.51
CA VAL A 157 16.36 -18.61 12.39
C VAL A 157 17.01 -19.61 13.34
N LYS A 158 16.56 -19.58 14.59
CA LYS A 158 16.81 -20.59 15.63
C LYS A 158 15.49 -21.30 15.93
N HIS A 159 15.54 -22.62 15.87
CA HIS A 159 14.46 -23.54 16.16
C HIS A 159 14.65 -24.20 17.51
N LEU A 160 13.62 -24.13 18.33
CA LEU A 160 13.48 -24.97 19.50
C LEU A 160 12.28 -25.89 19.28
N ASP A 161 12.56 -27.10 18.78
CA ASP A 161 11.56 -28.11 18.47
C ASP A 161 11.20 -28.95 19.71
N LEU A 162 9.93 -28.96 20.06
CA LEU A 162 9.31 -29.72 21.15
C LEU A 162 8.23 -30.67 20.59
N LEU A 163 8.56 -31.38 19.50
CA LEU A 163 7.76 -32.42 18.83
C LEU A 163 6.52 -31.88 18.10
N ILE A 164 5.50 -31.51 18.88
CA ILE A 164 4.21 -30.97 18.39
C ILE A 164 4.16 -29.44 18.42
N LEU A 165 5.12 -28.83 19.13
CA LEU A 165 5.25 -27.40 19.31
C LEU A 165 6.67 -27.03 18.93
N ALA A 166 6.88 -25.96 18.16
CA ALA A 166 8.21 -25.39 18.01
C ALA A 166 8.18 -23.88 18.23
N LEU A 167 9.25 -23.36 18.83
CA LEU A 167 9.50 -21.94 18.99
C LEU A 167 10.56 -21.52 17.97
N ASN A 168 10.24 -20.47 17.23
CA ASN A 168 11.12 -19.83 16.26
C ASN A 168 11.60 -18.50 16.83
N LEU A 169 12.91 -18.29 16.86
CA LEU A 169 13.50 -16.98 17.09
C LEU A 169 14.29 -16.60 15.84
N GLY A 170 14.13 -15.37 15.36
CA GLY A 170 14.82 -14.95 14.16
C GLY A 170 15.15 -13.47 14.14
N ALA A 171 16.11 -13.13 13.30
CA ALA A 171 16.46 -11.76 12.99
C ALA A 171 16.92 -11.66 11.54
N GLY A 172 16.62 -10.53 10.90
CA GLY A 172 16.87 -10.40 9.48
C GLY A 172 16.70 -9.00 8.95
N LEU A 173 16.57 -8.95 7.63
CA LEU A 173 16.38 -7.75 6.85
C LEU A 173 15.12 -7.92 6.01
N ASN A 174 14.37 -6.83 5.89
CA ASN A 174 13.20 -6.70 5.03
C ASN A 174 13.47 -5.61 4.00
N LEU A 175 13.06 -5.88 2.78
CA LEU A 175 12.88 -4.91 1.72
C LEU A 175 11.41 -4.95 1.33
N ILE A 176 10.69 -3.87 1.59
CA ILE A 176 9.26 -3.75 1.36
C ILE A 176 9.07 -2.58 0.41
N GLY A 177 8.11 -2.69 -0.51
CA GLY A 177 7.78 -1.58 -1.38
C GLY A 177 6.42 -1.74 -2.00
N GLY A 178 6.06 -0.73 -2.77
CA GLY A 178 4.81 -0.72 -3.50
C GLY A 178 4.65 0.59 -4.26
N GLU A 179 3.57 0.64 -5.01
CA GLU A 179 3.21 1.76 -5.84
C GLU A 179 1.69 1.78 -5.99
N ILE A 180 1.14 2.99 -6.00
CA ILE A 180 -0.22 3.29 -6.41
C ILE A 180 -0.10 4.17 -7.65
N THR A 181 -0.70 3.74 -8.76
CA THR A 181 -0.70 4.49 -10.03
C THR A 181 -2.13 4.89 -10.36
N PRO A 182 -2.52 6.15 -10.10
CA PRO A 182 -3.81 6.67 -10.52
C PRO A 182 -3.90 6.70 -12.04
N GLN A 183 -4.98 6.13 -12.59
CA GLN A 183 -5.27 6.12 -14.01
C GLN A 183 -6.47 7.04 -14.25
N ILE A 184 -6.19 8.30 -14.58
CA ILE A 184 -7.23 9.31 -14.83
C ILE A 184 -7.32 9.53 -16.33
N THR A 185 -8.52 9.38 -16.88
CA THR A 185 -8.81 9.76 -18.26
C THR A 185 -9.93 10.77 -18.28
N TYR A 186 -9.79 11.77 -19.14
CA TYR A 186 -10.75 12.86 -19.26
C TYR A 186 -11.02 13.16 -20.73
N ASP A 187 -12.29 13.41 -21.04
CA ASP A 187 -12.75 13.91 -22.33
C ASP A 187 -13.30 15.31 -22.07
N LEU A 188 -12.48 16.33 -22.37
CA LEU A 188 -12.75 17.72 -22.03
C LEU A 188 -12.50 18.63 -23.23
N PRO A 189 -13.17 19.80 -23.28
CA PRO A 189 -12.88 20.82 -24.27
C PRO A 189 -11.39 21.26 -24.23
N PRO A 190 -10.75 21.54 -25.38
CA PRO A 190 -9.33 21.90 -25.44
C PRO A 190 -8.94 23.09 -24.55
N GLU A 191 -9.88 23.98 -24.28
CA GLU A 191 -9.69 25.15 -23.43
C GLU A 191 -9.51 24.79 -21.95
N MET A 192 -9.97 23.61 -21.51
CA MET A 192 -9.86 23.11 -20.12
C MET A 192 -8.70 22.15 -19.91
N GLU A 193 -8.18 21.52 -20.98
CA GLU A 193 -7.14 20.48 -20.88
C GLU A 193 -5.90 20.95 -20.10
N ALA A 194 -5.43 22.17 -20.36
CA ALA A 194 -4.24 22.70 -19.70
C ALA A 194 -4.44 22.90 -18.19
N GLY A 195 -5.63 23.34 -17.79
CA GLY A 195 -6.01 23.53 -16.39
C GLY A 195 -6.13 22.22 -15.63
N VAL A 196 -6.81 21.25 -16.23
CA VAL A 196 -6.95 19.91 -15.63
C VAL A 196 -5.61 19.21 -15.54
N ALA A 197 -4.75 19.30 -16.57
CA ALA A 197 -3.39 18.77 -16.49
C ALA A 197 -2.57 19.43 -15.37
N ALA A 198 -2.68 20.75 -15.20
CA ALA A 198 -2.00 21.46 -14.11
C ALA A 198 -2.51 21.03 -12.74
N ALA A 199 -3.84 20.85 -12.58
CA ALA A 199 -4.45 20.37 -11.35
C ALA A 199 -4.01 18.94 -11.02
N LEU A 200 -3.99 18.04 -12.00
CA LEU A 200 -3.52 16.66 -11.84
C LEU A 200 -2.03 16.61 -11.47
N ASN A 201 -1.21 17.47 -12.06
CA ASN A 201 0.20 17.58 -11.68
C ASN A 201 0.38 18.10 -10.25
N ALA A 202 -0.46 19.04 -9.81
CA ALA A 202 -0.44 19.56 -8.44
C ALA A 202 -0.87 18.53 -7.38
N LEU A 203 -1.52 17.44 -7.80
CA LEU A 203 -1.82 16.30 -6.92
C LEU A 203 -0.63 15.34 -6.73
N HIS A 204 0.50 15.54 -7.44
CA HIS A 204 1.71 14.70 -7.33
C HIS A 204 1.40 13.19 -7.47
N LEU A 205 0.52 12.82 -8.40
CA LEU A 205 0.03 11.44 -8.56
C LEU A 205 1.13 10.45 -8.97
N ASP A 206 2.25 10.95 -9.48
CA ASP A 206 3.45 10.20 -9.86
C ASP A 206 4.40 9.89 -8.69
N GLU A 207 4.20 10.51 -7.53
CA GLU A 207 5.02 10.32 -6.32
C GLU A 207 4.45 9.25 -5.36
N LEU A 208 3.49 8.45 -5.81
CA LEU A 208 2.80 7.45 -5.00
C LEU A 208 3.49 6.08 -4.97
N ALA A 209 4.83 6.08 -4.97
CA ALA A 209 5.66 4.88 -4.83
C ALA A 209 6.44 4.93 -3.51
N TRP A 210 6.60 3.77 -2.87
CA TRP A 210 7.35 3.68 -1.62
C TRP A 210 8.29 2.48 -1.61
N SER A 211 9.38 2.62 -0.86
CA SER A 211 10.20 1.49 -0.47
C SER A 211 10.83 1.71 0.90
N ALA A 212 10.98 0.64 1.66
CA ALA A 212 11.56 0.64 2.97
C ALA A 212 12.52 -0.54 3.12
N PHE A 213 13.73 -0.24 3.57
CA PHE A 213 14.67 -1.25 4.03
C PHE A 213 14.69 -1.24 5.56
N ALA A 214 14.46 -2.39 6.18
CA ALA A 214 14.31 -2.51 7.62
C ALA A 214 15.08 -3.69 8.18
N LEU A 215 15.60 -3.54 9.39
CA LEU A 215 16.00 -4.67 10.23
C LEU A 215 14.76 -5.22 10.91
N HIS A 216 14.67 -6.53 11.12
CA HIS A 216 13.63 -7.09 11.97
C HIS A 216 14.14 -8.14 12.95
N ALA A 217 13.40 -8.29 14.04
CA ALA A 217 13.45 -9.42 14.94
C ALA A 217 12.10 -10.12 14.93
N MET A 218 12.08 -11.44 15.11
CA MET A 218 10.86 -12.22 15.09
C MET A 218 10.81 -13.26 16.21
N ILE A 219 9.59 -13.49 16.70
CA ILE A 219 9.25 -14.62 17.54
C ILE A 219 8.06 -15.32 16.88
N GLY A 220 8.22 -16.60 16.58
CA GLY A 220 7.19 -17.40 15.92
C GLY A 220 6.92 -18.70 16.67
N PHE A 221 5.73 -19.25 16.45
CA PHE A 221 5.30 -20.51 17.01
C PHE A 221 4.79 -21.41 15.90
N GLU A 222 5.13 -22.69 16.00
CA GLU A 222 4.59 -23.72 15.14
C GLU A 222 3.84 -24.75 15.96
N VAL A 223 2.70 -25.20 15.44
CA VAL A 223 1.94 -26.29 16.05
C VAL A 223 1.60 -27.34 14.99
N GLY A 224 1.93 -28.59 15.28
CA GLY A 224 1.62 -29.72 14.41
C GLY A 224 2.74 -30.76 14.33
N PRO A 225 2.48 -31.90 13.66
CA PRO A 225 3.52 -32.89 13.41
C PRO A 225 4.66 -32.33 12.55
N PRO A 226 5.89 -32.90 12.60
CA PRO A 226 7.07 -32.37 11.92
C PRO A 226 6.96 -32.19 10.40
N PHE A 227 6.01 -32.86 9.75
CA PHE A 227 5.79 -32.80 8.29
C PHE A 227 4.65 -31.85 7.88
N LEU A 228 3.87 -31.34 8.82
CA LEU A 228 2.78 -30.40 8.56
C LEU A 228 2.54 -29.54 9.80
N ARG A 229 2.99 -28.30 9.75
CA ARG A 229 2.88 -27.36 10.86
C ARG A 229 2.10 -26.13 10.46
N LEU A 230 1.24 -25.68 11.36
CA LEU A 230 0.67 -24.34 11.30
C LEU A 230 1.68 -23.38 11.92
N TYR A 231 1.96 -22.29 11.22
CA TYR A 231 2.96 -21.31 11.60
C TYR A 231 2.31 -19.94 11.80
N GLY A 232 2.70 -19.24 12.86
CA GLY A 232 2.41 -17.83 13.05
C GLY A 232 3.60 -17.13 13.71
N ASP A 233 3.91 -15.91 13.27
CA ASP A 233 4.94 -15.10 13.88
C ASP A 233 4.49 -13.66 14.17
N VAL A 234 5.23 -13.03 15.06
CA VAL A 234 5.21 -11.60 15.28
C VAL A 234 6.59 -11.08 14.95
N ARG A 235 6.63 -10.01 14.16
CA ARG A 235 7.85 -9.37 13.70
C ARG A 235 7.87 -7.93 14.20
N TRP A 236 9.00 -7.52 14.75
CA TRP A 236 9.30 -6.12 15.08
C TRP A 236 10.29 -5.60 14.06
N THR A 237 9.91 -4.54 13.34
CA THR A 237 10.72 -3.91 12.30
C THR A 237 11.27 -2.57 12.78
N VAL A 238 12.52 -2.29 12.41
CA VAL A 238 13.18 -1.01 12.60
C VAL A 238 13.65 -0.54 11.21
N PRO A 239 13.08 0.53 10.65
CA PRO A 239 13.50 1.05 9.36
C PRO A 239 14.96 1.52 9.44
N LEU A 240 15.76 1.10 8.47
CA LEU A 240 17.17 1.47 8.31
C LEU A 240 17.35 2.58 7.27
N SER A 241 16.41 2.72 6.35
CA SER A 241 16.28 3.86 5.46
C SER A 241 14.81 4.29 5.38
N GLN A 242 14.58 5.59 5.34
CA GLN A 242 13.36 6.16 4.78
C GLN A 242 13.73 6.54 3.34
N ALA A 243 13.02 6.01 2.35
CA ALA A 243 12.98 6.69 1.07
C ALA A 243 12.06 7.89 1.27
N GLU A 244 12.61 9.09 1.12
CA GLU A 244 11.83 10.32 0.90
C GLU A 244 11.10 10.22 -0.44
#